data_AF-A0A3D5VI21-F1
#
_entry.id   AF-A0A3D5VI21-F1
#
_cell.length_a   1.000
_cell.length_b   1.000
_cell.length_c   1.000
_cell.angle_alpha   90.00
_cell.angle_beta   90.00
_cell.angle_gamma   90.00
#
_symmetry.space_group_name_H-M   'P 1'
#
loop_
_entity.id
_entity.type
_entity.pdbx_description
1 polymer ?
#
loop_
_entity_poly.entity_id
_entity_poly.type
_entity_poly.pdbx_seq_one_letter_code
_entity_poly.pdbx_strand_id
1 'polypeptide(L)'
;MKKTSLFLVALLVLALLAGCANTPPTDEPEESAWEFTIGDKDFTIEGLRKMESVTIDLEKKGEVNSYTGVPLSVLLTEAGIADFESLTLEAEDGYSASITREEALHENSILCYALDGEDLSSEKNAPLMFVSEAASTKAWVGKLKYVRVGE
;
A
#
# COMPACT_ATOMS: atom_id res chain seq x y z
N MET A 1 -56.89 43.36 -20.21
CA MET A 1 -57.88 42.44 -19.61
C MET A 1 -57.57 41.01 -20.04
N LYS A 2 -57.51 40.07 -19.08
CA LYS A 2 -57.73 38.59 -19.15
C LYS A 2 -56.83 37.78 -20.10
N LYS A 3 -55.82 37.02 -19.64
CA LYS A 3 -55.84 35.71 -18.92
C LYS A 3 -56.69 34.63 -19.61
N THR A 4 -56.04 33.55 -20.06
CA THR A 4 -56.49 32.12 -20.09
C THR A 4 -55.46 31.35 -20.94
N SER A 5 -54.56 30.50 -20.45
CA SER A 5 -54.70 29.29 -19.60
C SER A 5 -55.66 28.24 -20.16
N LEU A 6 -55.05 27.11 -20.61
CA LEU A 6 -55.49 25.71 -20.44
C LEU A 6 -56.57 25.12 -21.38
N PHE A 7 -56.18 24.14 -22.22
CA PHE A 7 -56.89 22.93 -22.69
C PHE A 7 -55.88 22.16 -23.58
N LEU A 8 -55.20 21.08 -23.20
CA LEU A 8 -55.60 19.75 -22.71
C LEU A 8 -56.46 19.00 -23.76
N VAL A 9 -55.86 18.02 -24.44
CA VAL A 9 -56.33 16.61 -24.62
C VAL A 9 -55.76 15.97 -25.91
N ALA A 10 -55.05 14.86 -25.69
CA ALA A 10 -54.87 13.67 -26.55
C ALA A 10 -54.05 13.73 -27.85
N LEU A 11 -52.77 13.33 -27.75
CA LEU A 11 -52.29 12.24 -28.59
C LEU A 11 -51.41 11.32 -27.74
N LEU A 12 -52.03 10.21 -27.33
CA LEU A 12 -51.49 9.18 -26.47
C LEU A 12 -50.79 8.14 -27.35
N VAL A 13 -49.52 7.85 -27.01
CA VAL A 13 -48.84 6.54 -27.14
C VAL A 13 -48.40 6.10 -28.55
N LEU A 14 -47.09 5.99 -28.77
CA LEU A 14 -46.32 4.72 -28.74
C LEU A 14 -44.88 4.90 -29.27
N ALA A 15 -43.90 4.25 -28.60
CA ALA A 15 -42.58 3.82 -29.09
C ALA A 15 -41.49 4.92 -29.29
N LEU A 16 -40.24 4.83 -28.79
CA LEU A 16 -39.45 3.74 -28.21
C LEU A 16 -38.38 4.33 -27.26
N LEU A 17 -38.07 3.53 -26.25
CA LEU A 17 -36.95 3.66 -25.33
C LEU A 17 -35.61 3.68 -26.11
N ALA A 18 -34.92 4.81 -26.14
CA ALA A 18 -33.47 4.84 -26.08
C ALA A 18 -33.15 5.14 -24.60
N GLY A 19 -32.97 4.15 -23.73
CA GLY A 19 -31.90 3.16 -23.86
C GLY A 19 -30.70 3.76 -23.15
N CYS A 20 -30.56 3.40 -21.87
CA CYS A 20 -29.56 3.89 -20.94
C CYS A 20 -28.16 3.84 -21.56
N ALA A 21 -27.56 5.00 -21.78
CA ALA A 21 -26.11 5.10 -21.71
C ALA A 21 -25.76 5.49 -20.27
N ASN A 22 -25.88 4.52 -19.35
CA ASN A 22 -25.04 4.52 -18.16
C ASN A 22 -23.63 4.34 -18.69
N THR A 23 -22.94 5.44 -19.00
CA THR A 23 -21.49 5.43 -19.08
C THR A 23 -21.03 4.94 -17.71
N PRO A 24 -20.32 3.80 -17.60
CA PRO A 24 -19.61 3.48 -16.37
C PRO A 24 -18.76 4.70 -16.01
N PRO A 25 -18.60 5.05 -14.73
CA PRO A 25 -17.58 6.02 -14.36
C PRO A 25 -16.27 5.50 -14.97
N THR A 26 -15.72 6.28 -15.89
CA THR A 26 -14.34 6.16 -16.33
C THR A 26 -13.52 6.20 -15.05
N ASP A 27 -12.81 5.12 -14.74
CA ASP A 27 -11.74 5.13 -13.73
C ASP A 27 -10.81 6.29 -14.09
N GLU A 28 -10.99 7.43 -13.42
CA GLU A 28 -9.94 8.43 -13.30
C GLU A 28 -8.73 7.68 -12.70
N PRO A 29 -7.50 7.91 -13.19
CA PRO A 29 -6.34 7.27 -12.59
C PRO A 29 -6.25 7.77 -11.16
N GLU A 30 -6.73 6.97 -10.21
CA GLU A 30 -6.54 7.20 -8.79
C GLU A 30 -5.03 7.40 -8.57
N GLU A 31 -4.66 8.51 -7.94
CA GLU A 31 -3.27 8.90 -7.74
C GLU A 31 -2.45 7.73 -7.15
N SER A 32 -1.69 7.07 -8.04
CA SER A 32 -0.64 6.08 -7.81
C SER A 32 -0.70 5.37 -6.45
N ALA A 33 -1.50 4.31 -6.35
CA ALA A 33 -1.32 3.31 -5.30
C ALA A 33 0.12 2.77 -5.37
N TRP A 34 0.91 2.95 -4.31
CA TRP A 34 2.27 2.40 -4.29
C TRP A 34 2.22 0.87 -4.33
N GLU A 35 2.81 0.29 -5.37
CA GLU A 35 2.95 -1.16 -5.55
C GLU A 35 4.36 -1.64 -5.18
N PHE A 36 4.45 -2.82 -4.60
CA PHE A 36 5.71 -3.49 -4.30
C PHE A 36 5.55 -5.00 -4.42
N THR A 37 6.66 -5.70 -4.62
CA THR A 37 6.66 -7.15 -4.86
C THR A 37 7.49 -7.86 -3.80
N ILE A 38 6.97 -8.99 -3.30
CA ILE A 38 7.70 -9.91 -2.42
C ILE A 38 7.74 -11.27 -3.12
N GLY A 39 8.94 -11.72 -3.49
CA GLY A 39 9.11 -12.87 -4.40
C GLY A 39 8.39 -12.61 -5.73
N ASP A 40 7.38 -13.42 -6.02
CA ASP A 40 6.54 -13.31 -7.23
C ASP A 40 5.14 -12.72 -6.95
N LYS A 41 4.86 -12.29 -5.71
CA LYS A 41 3.56 -11.75 -5.32
C LYS A 41 3.61 -10.23 -5.22
N ASP A 42 2.68 -9.59 -5.92
CA ASP A 42 2.48 -8.14 -5.86
C ASP A 42 1.54 -7.75 -4.72
N PHE A 43 1.85 -6.60 -4.11
CA PHE A 43 1.12 -5.98 -3.03
C PHE A 43 0.94 -4.48 -3.31
N THR A 44 -0.08 -3.89 -2.71
CA THR A 44 -0.28 -2.44 -2.71
C THR A 44 -0.17 -1.90 -1.29
N ILE A 45 0.22 -0.64 -1.13
CA ILE A 45 0.23 0.03 0.17
C ILE A 45 -1.18 0.11 0.78
N GLU A 46 -2.22 0.25 -0.05
CA GLU A 46 -3.60 0.23 0.42
C GLU A 46 -4.03 -1.15 0.93
N GLY A 47 -3.57 -2.21 0.26
CA GLY A 47 -3.73 -3.59 0.71
C GLY A 47 -3.05 -3.80 2.05
N LEU A 48 -1.82 -3.30 2.18
CA LEU A 48 -1.03 -3.38 3.41
C LEU A 48 -1.76 -2.73 4.60
N ARG A 49 -2.36 -1.55 4.41
CA ARG A 49 -3.14 -0.83 5.44
C ARG A 49 -4.42 -1.54 5.88
N LYS A 50 -4.90 -2.49 5.09
CA LYS A 50 -6.08 -3.32 5.41
C LYS A 50 -5.70 -4.62 6.13
N MET A 51 -4.41 -4.95 6.18
CA MET A 51 -3.90 -6.11 6.94
C MET A 51 -3.72 -5.76 8.41
N GLU A 52 -3.55 -6.79 9.24
CA GLU A 52 -3.22 -6.60 10.65
C GLU A 52 -1.83 -5.97 10.80
N SER A 53 -1.78 -4.77 11.37
CA SER A 53 -0.57 -4.01 11.61
C SER A 53 -0.17 -4.04 13.09
N VAL A 54 1.12 -3.86 13.35
CA VAL A 54 1.69 -3.63 14.68
C VAL A 54 2.35 -2.26 14.75
N THR A 55 2.47 -1.72 15.96
CA THR A 55 3.24 -0.51 16.25
C THR A 55 4.40 -0.88 17.17
N ILE A 56 5.62 -0.50 16.78
CA ILE A 56 6.85 -0.77 17.53
C ILE A 56 7.56 0.56 17.84
N ASP A 57 8.02 0.73 19.07
CA ASP A 57 8.75 1.91 19.51
C ASP A 57 10.25 1.65 19.44
N LEU A 58 10.96 2.42 18.61
CA LEU A 58 12.40 2.26 18.43
C LEU A 58 13.14 3.59 18.65
N GLU A 59 14.27 3.51 19.36
CA GLU A 59 15.16 4.67 19.53
C GLU A 59 16.07 4.82 18.32
N LYS A 60 16.05 6.02 17.72
CA LYS A 60 16.92 6.39 16.62
C LYS A 60 17.50 7.77 16.88
N LYS A 61 18.83 7.84 16.99
CA LYS A 61 19.59 9.09 17.27
C LYS A 61 19.14 9.81 18.57
N GLY A 62 18.73 9.05 19.59
CA GLY A 62 18.28 9.60 20.87
C GLY A 62 16.82 10.03 20.90
N GLU A 63 16.06 9.78 19.82
CA GLU A 63 14.63 10.02 19.74
C GLU A 63 13.89 8.69 19.63
N VAL A 64 12.90 8.45 20.48
CA VAL A 64 12.00 7.30 20.37
C VAL A 64 10.90 7.67 19.38
N ASN A 65 10.72 6.85 18.35
CA ASN A 65 9.67 7.02 17.36
C ASN A 65 8.84 5.73 17.26
N SER A 66 7.54 5.87 17.02
CA SER A 66 6.59 4.77 16.89
C SER A 66 6.39 4.41 15.41
N TYR A 67 6.86 3.24 14.99
CA TYR A 67 6.75 2.76 13.62
C TYR A 67 5.56 1.81 13.49
N THR A 68 4.65 2.08 12.55
CA THR A 68 3.46 1.25 12.32
C THR A 68 3.49 0.61 10.94
N GLY A 69 3.27 -0.70 10.90
CA GLY A 69 3.37 -1.49 9.69
C GLY A 69 2.92 -2.93 9.87
N VAL A 70 3.05 -3.72 8.81
CA VAL A 70 2.69 -5.14 8.81
C VAL A 70 3.96 -5.97 9.03
N PRO A 71 3.94 -7.00 9.90
CA PRO A 71 5.07 -7.90 10.09
C PRO A 71 5.54 -8.51 8.76
N LEU A 72 6.85 -8.46 8.51
CA LEU A 72 7.43 -9.01 7.28
C LEU A 72 7.18 -10.52 7.17
N SER A 73 7.19 -11.23 8.29
CA SER A 73 6.88 -12.67 8.36
C SER A 73 5.49 -13.03 7.85
N VAL A 74 4.48 -12.19 8.10
CA VAL A 74 3.11 -12.36 7.58
C VAL A 74 3.10 -12.21 6.07
N LEU A 75 3.80 -11.21 5.55
CA LEU A 75 3.87 -10.94 4.12
C LEU A 75 4.65 -12.01 3.34
N LEU A 76 5.72 -12.53 3.92
CA LEU A 76 6.46 -13.68 3.37
C LEU A 76 5.57 -14.93 3.30
N THR A 77 4.78 -15.16 4.35
CA THR A 77 3.79 -16.26 4.38
C THR A 77 2.74 -16.08 3.28
N GLU A 78 2.20 -14.88 3.14
CA GLU A 78 1.25 -14.53 2.07
C GLU A 78 1.85 -14.70 0.67
N ALA A 79 3.15 -14.47 0.50
CA ALA A 79 3.89 -14.69 -0.73
C ALA A 79 4.31 -16.16 -0.95
N GLY A 80 4.00 -17.07 0.00
CA GLY A 80 4.38 -18.47 -0.08
C GLY A 80 5.88 -18.74 0.14
N ILE A 81 6.60 -17.80 0.75
CA ILE A 81 8.04 -17.89 1.01
C ILE A 81 8.26 -18.37 2.45
N ALA A 82 8.76 -19.60 2.60
CA ALA A 82 9.03 -20.20 3.91
C ALA A 82 10.51 -20.59 4.11
N ASP A 83 11.20 -20.91 3.02
CA ASP A 83 12.58 -21.38 3.01
C ASP A 83 13.47 -20.42 2.23
N PHE A 84 14.40 -19.79 2.94
CA PHE A 84 15.34 -18.79 2.44
C PHE A 84 16.45 -18.58 3.46
N GLU A 85 17.66 -18.25 3.01
CA GLU A 85 18.78 -17.91 3.91
C GLU A 85 18.84 -16.41 4.19
N SER A 86 18.57 -15.60 3.16
CA SER A 86 18.58 -14.15 3.24
C SER A 86 17.52 -13.55 2.31
N LEU A 87 17.22 -12.27 2.53
CA LEU A 87 16.39 -11.46 1.64
C LEU A 87 17.18 -10.23 1.20
N THR A 88 16.99 -9.84 -0.05
CA THR A 88 17.43 -8.55 -0.59
C THR A 88 16.25 -7.60 -0.64
N LEU A 89 16.38 -6.49 0.08
CA LEU A 89 15.45 -5.36 0.09
C LEU A 89 15.95 -4.33 -0.92
N GLU A 90 15.09 -3.89 -1.84
CA GLU A 90 15.45 -2.94 -2.91
C GLU A 90 14.45 -1.79 -2.99
N ALA A 91 14.97 -0.57 -3.01
CA ALA A 91 14.23 0.66 -3.18
C ALA A 91 13.97 0.99 -4.65
N GLU A 92 13.04 1.92 -4.90
CA GLU A 92 12.75 2.47 -6.23
C GLU A 92 13.98 3.09 -6.93
N ASP A 93 14.90 3.68 -6.17
CA ASP A 93 16.11 4.32 -6.69
C ASP A 93 17.26 3.32 -6.95
N GLY A 94 17.02 2.02 -6.72
CA GLY A 94 18.00 0.96 -6.87
C GLY A 94 18.92 0.76 -5.67
N TYR A 95 18.75 1.51 -4.58
CA TYR A 95 19.43 1.19 -3.32
C TYR A 95 18.96 -0.17 -2.79
N SER A 96 19.90 -1.02 -2.37
CA SER A 96 19.56 -2.31 -1.78
C SER A 96 20.38 -2.64 -0.55
N ALA A 97 19.81 -3.50 0.29
CA ALA A 97 20.45 -4.07 1.45
C ALA A 97 19.97 -5.51 1.66
N SER A 98 20.84 -6.36 2.19
CA SER A 98 20.49 -7.74 2.53
C SER A 98 20.22 -7.87 4.03
N ILE A 99 19.24 -8.69 4.38
CA ILE A 99 18.94 -9.12 5.74
C ILE A 99 18.93 -10.65 5.81
N THR A 100 19.34 -11.19 6.95
CA THR A 100 19.30 -12.62 7.24
C THR A 100 17.87 -13.10 7.47
N ARG A 101 17.67 -14.43 7.40
CA ARG A 101 16.41 -15.06 7.80
C ARG A 101 15.98 -14.71 9.23
N GLU A 102 16.92 -14.66 10.16
CA GLU A 102 16.63 -14.32 11.56
C GLU A 102 16.11 -12.89 11.69
N GLU A 103 16.77 -11.93 11.05
CA GLU A 103 16.32 -10.53 11.00
C GLU A 103 14.96 -10.42 10.31
N ALA A 104 14.74 -11.10 9.18
CA ALA A 104 13.49 -11.04 8.43
C ALA A 104 12.28 -11.61 9.21
N LEU A 105 12.49 -12.65 10.01
CA LEU A 105 11.45 -13.33 10.77
C LEU A 105 11.29 -12.81 12.21
N HIS A 106 12.10 -11.83 12.61
CA HIS A 106 11.98 -11.20 13.92
C HIS A 106 10.60 -10.54 14.09
N GLU A 107 10.04 -10.60 15.30
CA GLU A 107 8.67 -10.10 15.58
C GLU A 107 8.51 -8.59 15.29
N ASN A 108 9.58 -7.83 15.53
CA ASN A 108 9.63 -6.38 15.31
C ASN A 108 10.23 -5.99 13.94
N SER A 109 10.23 -6.92 12.96
CA SER A 109 10.57 -6.62 11.57
C SER A 109 9.31 -6.38 10.76
N ILE A 110 9.11 -5.14 10.31
CA ILE A 110 7.86 -4.68 9.68
C ILE A 110 8.12 -3.98 8.35
N LEU A 111 7.12 -4.04 7.46
CA LEU A 111 6.96 -3.07 6.38
C LEU A 111 6.12 -1.90 6.90
N CYS A 112 6.81 -0.83 7.24
CA CYS A 112 6.30 0.39 7.87
C CYS A 112 5.72 1.35 6.83
N TYR A 113 4.49 1.80 7.05
CA TYR A 113 3.83 2.83 6.25
C TYR A 113 3.49 4.10 7.05
N ALA A 114 3.61 4.06 8.38
CA ALA A 114 3.32 5.20 9.25
C ALA A 114 4.37 5.36 10.38
N LEU A 115 4.68 6.61 10.70
CA LEU A 115 5.60 7.05 11.74
C LEU A 115 4.85 8.00 12.67
N ASP A 116 4.90 7.73 13.98
CA ASP A 116 4.24 8.52 15.03
C ASP A 116 2.73 8.74 14.78
N GLY A 117 2.08 7.74 14.20
CA GLY A 117 0.65 7.74 13.90
C GLY A 117 0.26 8.45 12.60
N GLU A 118 1.22 9.03 11.88
CA GLU A 118 1.01 9.68 10.58
C GLU A 118 1.67 8.89 9.46
N ASP A 119 1.18 9.04 8.23
CA ASP A 119 1.80 8.40 7.07
C ASP A 119 3.25 8.87 6.88
N LEU A 120 4.11 7.95 6.40
CA LEU A 120 5.46 8.32 6.03
C LEU A 120 5.43 9.45 4.99
N SER A 121 6.02 10.59 5.33
CA SER A 121 6.01 11.80 4.50
C SER A 121 7.40 12.20 4.00
N SER A 122 8.46 11.66 4.60
CA SER A 122 9.83 11.97 4.18
C SER A 122 10.12 11.44 2.77
N GLU A 123 10.72 12.26 1.91
CA GLU A 123 11.07 11.89 0.52
C GLU A 123 11.98 10.66 0.40
N LYS A 124 12.71 10.32 1.47
CA LYS A 124 13.61 9.16 1.48
C LYS A 124 12.89 7.85 1.82
N ASN A 125 11.90 7.90 2.71
CA ASN A 125 11.30 6.70 3.28
C ASN A 125 9.89 6.45 2.80
N ALA A 126 9.15 7.51 2.46
CA ALA A 126 7.79 7.41 1.99
C ALA A 126 7.74 6.70 0.62
N PRO A 127 6.68 5.93 0.33
CA PRO A 127 5.54 5.69 1.22
C PRO A 127 5.68 4.39 2.03
N LEU A 128 6.75 3.61 1.81
CA LEU A 128 6.96 2.29 2.41
C LEU A 128 8.43 2.08 2.76
N MET A 129 8.70 1.61 3.97
CA MET A 129 10.05 1.40 4.48
C MET A 129 10.16 0.11 5.29
N PHE A 130 11.25 -0.63 5.15
CA PHE A 130 11.57 -1.71 6.09
C PHE A 130 12.11 -1.13 7.40
N VAL A 131 11.61 -1.62 8.53
CA VAL A 131 12.06 -1.23 9.88
C VAL A 131 12.21 -2.49 10.73
N SER A 132 13.32 -2.57 11.47
CA SER A 132 13.60 -3.71 12.36
C SER A 132 14.63 -3.34 13.42
N GLU A 133 14.41 -3.73 14.67
CA GLU A 133 15.44 -3.61 15.72
C GLU A 133 16.56 -4.65 15.60
N ALA A 134 16.25 -5.81 15.00
CA ALA A 134 17.21 -6.90 14.83
C ALA A 134 18.22 -6.58 13.71
N ALA A 135 17.79 -5.82 12.69
CA ALA A 135 18.63 -5.43 11.58
C ALA A 135 19.31 -4.08 11.81
N SER A 136 20.50 -3.91 11.23
CA SER A 136 21.16 -2.60 11.23
C SER A 136 20.31 -1.54 10.52
N THR A 137 20.38 -0.28 10.98
CA THR A 137 19.63 0.84 10.35
C THR A 137 20.00 1.11 8.88
N LYS A 138 21.09 0.52 8.37
CA LYS A 138 21.42 0.55 6.93
C LYS A 138 20.49 -0.35 6.12
N ALA A 139 19.98 -1.42 6.71
CA ALA A 139 19.02 -2.31 6.06
C ALA A 139 17.60 -1.72 6.04
N TRP A 140 17.36 -0.58 6.71
CA TRP A 140 16.06 0.07 6.73
C TRP A 140 15.81 0.82 5.42
N VAL A 141 15.53 0.05 4.36
CA VAL A 141 15.32 0.52 3.00
C VAL A 141 13.98 1.25 2.91
N GLY A 142 14.02 2.55 2.63
CA GLY A 142 12.87 3.39 2.29
C GLY A 142 12.51 3.28 0.81
N LYS A 143 11.32 3.75 0.41
CA LYS A 143 10.81 3.58 -0.96
C LYS A 143 10.91 2.13 -1.42
N LEU A 144 10.59 1.20 -0.53
CA LEU A 144 10.77 -0.22 -0.80
C LEU A 144 9.87 -0.66 -1.97
N LYS A 145 10.47 -1.27 -3.00
CA LYS A 145 9.78 -1.81 -4.18
C LYS A 145 9.87 -3.32 -4.28
N TYR A 146 10.98 -3.91 -3.84
CA TYR A 146 11.18 -5.35 -3.96
C TYR A 146 11.76 -5.97 -2.69
N VAL A 147 11.21 -7.13 -2.32
CA VAL A 147 11.82 -8.05 -1.37
C VAL A 147 12.03 -9.37 -2.12
N ARG A 148 13.30 -9.73 -2.34
CA ARG A 148 13.66 -10.93 -3.11
C ARG A 148 14.38 -11.92 -2.21
N VAL A 149 14.19 -13.21 -2.45
CA VAL A 149 15.05 -14.23 -1.84
C VAL A 149 16.47 -13.99 -2.33
N GLY A 150 17.43 -13.89 -1.40
CA GLY A 150 18.83 -13.69 -1.74
C GLY A 150 19.39 -14.88 -2.50
N GLU A 151 20.33 -14.62 -3.41
CA GLU A 151 21.13 -15.64 -4.10
C GLU A 151 22.14 -16.32 -3.17
#